data_AF-A0A820NI12-F1
#
_entry.id   AF-A0A820NI12-F1
#
_cell.length_a   1.000
_cell.length_b   1.000
_cell.length_c   1.000
_cell.angle_alpha   90.00
_cell.angle_beta   90.00
_cell.angle_gamma   90.00
#
_symmetry.space_group_name_H-M   'P 1'
#
loop_
_entity.id
_entity.type
_entity.pdbx_description
1 polymer ?
#
loop_
_entity_poly.entity_id
_entity_poly.type
_entity_poly.pdbx_seq_one_letter_code
_entity_poly.pdbx_strand_id
1 'polypeptide(L)'
;MVRLVLNVFEKSIEDTNIEHVTTITRRPLDKNIISDKHTNVSHTDFLDYTPLLNLFENHQACIWALGTSQNTVNETEYIKITHDYTLAAAKSIANVNPAMRFIFISGMGADPMEQSRFLFGRIKGKTENDLVKESGLKEIYTEILDNCTITNSPVNNFKIKNK
;
A
#
# COMPACT_ATOMS: atom_id res chain seq x y z
N MET A 1 -10.72 8.02 6.50
CA MET A 1 -9.92 6.99 5.81
C MET A 1 -10.60 6.52 4.52
N VAL A 2 -11.80 5.91 4.57
CA VAL A 2 -12.50 5.39 3.35
C VAL A 2 -12.66 6.43 2.23
N ARG A 3 -13.04 7.67 2.56
CA ARG A 3 -13.20 8.76 1.59
C ARG A 3 -11.88 9.17 0.90
N LEU A 4 -10.74 9.04 1.58
CA LEU A 4 -9.44 9.45 1.04
C LEU A 4 -8.92 8.45 0.02
N VAL A 5 -9.06 7.14 0.31
CA VAL A 5 -8.69 6.07 -0.62
C VAL A 5 -9.54 6.13 -1.89
N LEU A 6 -10.84 6.44 -1.74
CA LEU A 6 -11.71 6.64 -2.88
C LEU A 6 -11.26 7.81 -3.76
N ASN A 7 -10.83 8.92 -3.16
CA ASN A 7 -10.32 10.06 -3.94
C ASN A 7 -9.01 9.73 -4.69
N VAL A 8 -8.11 8.94 -4.10
CA VAL A 8 -6.90 8.46 -4.81
C VAL A 8 -7.29 7.63 -6.04
N PHE A 9 -8.28 6.75 -5.88
CA PHE A 9 -8.80 5.96 -6.99
C PHE A 9 -9.45 6.83 -8.07
N GLU A 10 -10.37 7.74 -7.69
CA GLU A 10 -11.03 8.69 -8.60
C GLU A 10 -10.01 9.53 -9.38
N LYS A 11 -8.97 10.03 -8.71
CA LYS A 11 -7.90 10.77 -9.38
C LYS A 11 -7.07 9.90 -10.33
N SER A 12 -6.85 8.62 -9.98
CA SER A 12 -6.09 7.70 -10.82
C SER A 12 -6.82 7.36 -12.12
N ILE A 13 -8.15 7.21 -12.06
CA ILE A 13 -8.95 6.96 -13.27
C ILE A 13 -9.04 8.20 -14.17
N GLU A 14 -9.09 9.41 -13.59
CA GLU A 14 -9.11 10.69 -14.31
C GLU A 14 -7.78 11.06 -14.97
N ASP A 15 -6.64 10.61 -14.43
CA ASP A 15 -5.30 11.00 -14.93
C ASP A 15 -4.99 10.36 -16.29
N THR A 16 -4.83 11.17 -17.34
CA THR A 16 -4.55 10.71 -18.70
C THR A 16 -3.21 9.99 -18.87
N ASN A 17 -2.27 10.13 -17.92
CA ASN A 17 -0.97 9.44 -17.95
C ASN A 17 -1.06 8.01 -17.40
N ILE A 18 -2.15 7.65 -16.73
CA ILE A 18 -2.40 6.29 -16.27
C ILE A 18 -3.19 5.59 -17.38
N GLU A 19 -2.70 4.44 -17.83
CA GLU A 19 -3.38 3.66 -18.88
C GLU A 19 -4.51 2.81 -18.31
N HIS A 20 -4.30 2.20 -17.14
CA HIS A 20 -5.26 1.30 -16.51
C HIS A 20 -5.12 1.31 -14.99
N VAL A 21 -6.23 1.12 -14.28
CA VAL A 21 -6.27 1.03 -12.81
C VAL A 21 -6.92 -0.28 -12.40
N THR A 22 -6.20 -1.09 -11.62
CA THR A 22 -6.78 -2.29 -11.00
C THR A 22 -6.95 -2.09 -9.51
N THR A 23 -8.16 -2.36 -9.00
CA THR A 23 -8.43 -2.35 -7.56
C THR A 23 -8.54 -3.77 -7.02
N ILE A 24 -7.71 -4.11 -6.03
CA ILE A 24 -7.77 -5.40 -5.34
C ILE A 24 -8.50 -5.20 -4.02
N THR A 25 -9.70 -5.76 -3.90
CA THR A 25 -10.59 -5.49 -2.76
C THR A 25 -11.31 -6.76 -2.29
N ARG A 26 -11.70 -6.81 -1.01
CA ARG A 26 -12.55 -7.92 -0.48
C ARG A 26 -14.00 -7.85 -0.95
N ARG A 27 -14.45 -6.64 -1.26
CA ARG A 27 -15.82 -6.33 -1.69
C ARG A 27 -15.70 -5.37 -2.86
N PRO A 28 -16.49 -5.56 -3.93
CA PRO A 28 -16.47 -4.65 -5.06
C PRO A 28 -16.66 -3.20 -4.60
N LEU A 29 -15.95 -2.27 -5.26
CA LEU A 29 -16.25 -0.85 -5.14
C LEU A 29 -17.69 -0.57 -5.61
N ASP A 30 -18.23 0.59 -5.20
CA ASP A 30 -19.60 0.96 -5.54
C ASP A 30 -19.83 0.85 -7.07
N LYS A 31 -20.96 0.24 -7.45
CA LYS A 31 -21.31 -0.05 -8.84
C LYS A 31 -21.49 1.20 -9.70
N ASN A 32 -21.61 2.37 -9.05
CA ASN A 32 -21.71 3.65 -9.73
C ASN A 32 -20.37 4.13 -10.30
N ILE A 33 -19.25 3.48 -9.95
CA ILE A 33 -17.94 3.80 -10.51
C ILE A 33 -17.67 2.84 -11.66
N ILE A 34 -18.10 3.21 -12.85
CA ILE A 34 -17.90 2.46 -14.09
C ILE A 34 -16.97 3.29 -14.98
N SER A 35 -15.79 2.76 -15.27
CA SER A 35 -14.82 3.34 -16.19
C SER A 35 -14.18 2.21 -16.99
N ASP A 36 -14.02 2.40 -18.31
CA ASP A 36 -13.36 1.44 -19.19
C ASP A 36 -11.87 1.24 -18.82
N LYS A 37 -11.31 2.18 -18.06
CA LYS A 37 -9.94 2.19 -17.55
C LYS A 37 -9.78 1.44 -16.22
N HIS A 38 -10.85 0.85 -15.70
CA HIS A 38 -10.87 0.25 -14.37
C HIS A 38 -11.21 -1.23 -14.41
N THR A 39 -10.51 -2.02 -13.59
CA THR A 39 -10.88 -3.40 -13.29
C THR A 39 -10.90 -3.59 -11.79
N ASN A 40 -11.96 -4.22 -11.27
CA ASN A 40 -12.01 -4.65 -9.88
C ASN A 40 -11.75 -6.15 -9.75
N VAL A 41 -10.74 -6.50 -8.97
CA VAL A 41 -10.40 -7.89 -8.64
C VAL A 41 -10.81 -8.16 -7.20
N SER A 42 -11.71 -9.14 -7.02
CA SER A 42 -12.09 -9.61 -5.69
C SER A 42 -11.03 -10.56 -5.15
N HIS A 43 -10.46 -10.22 -4.00
CA HIS A 43 -9.44 -11.02 -3.35
C HIS A 43 -9.67 -11.05 -1.84
N THR A 44 -9.59 -12.22 -1.23
CA THR A 44 -9.97 -12.43 0.17
C THR A 44 -8.83 -12.85 1.08
N ASP A 45 -7.76 -13.44 0.51
CA ASP A 45 -6.62 -13.94 1.27
C ASP A 45 -5.36 -13.10 1.02
N PHE A 46 -5.22 -12.00 1.76
CA PHE A 46 -4.12 -11.04 1.62
C PHE A 46 -2.78 -11.55 2.17
N LEU A 47 -2.68 -12.85 2.51
CA LEU A 47 -1.41 -13.51 2.78
C LEU A 47 -0.92 -14.34 1.58
N ASP A 48 -1.77 -14.58 0.58
CA ASP A 48 -1.42 -15.36 -0.61
C ASP A 48 -1.86 -14.66 -1.90
N TYR A 49 -0.88 -14.10 -2.61
CA TYR A 49 -1.09 -13.43 -3.89
C TYR A 49 -0.78 -14.31 -5.11
N THR A 50 -0.56 -15.61 -4.92
CA THR A 50 -0.31 -16.55 -6.03
C THR A 50 -1.33 -16.41 -7.17
N PRO A 51 -2.65 -16.24 -6.92
CA PRO A 51 -3.64 -16.07 -7.99
C PRO A 51 -3.51 -14.75 -8.77
N LEU A 52 -2.76 -13.77 -8.26
CA LEU A 52 -2.67 -12.40 -8.77
C LEU A 52 -1.29 -12.05 -9.35
N LEU A 53 -0.35 -12.99 -9.42
CA LEU A 53 1.02 -12.70 -9.87
C LEU A 53 1.09 -12.07 -11.26
N ASN A 54 0.32 -12.59 -12.23
CA ASN A 54 0.23 -12.04 -13.58
C ASN A 54 -0.28 -10.58 -13.60
N LEU A 55 -1.09 -10.20 -12.61
CA LEU A 55 -1.55 -8.81 -12.50
C LEU A 55 -0.37 -7.88 -12.23
N PHE A 56 0.55 -8.29 -11.35
CA PHE A 56 1.68 -7.47 -10.93
C PHE A 56 2.75 -7.28 -12.01
N GLU A 57 2.91 -8.25 -12.91
CA GLU A 57 3.81 -8.11 -14.06
C GLU A 57 3.41 -6.96 -14.98
N ASN A 58 2.12 -6.66 -15.06
CA ASN A 58 1.54 -5.69 -15.98
C ASN A 58 1.29 -4.30 -15.36
N HIS A 59 1.78 -4.05 -14.14
CA HIS A 59 1.61 -2.76 -13.46
C HIS A 59 2.96 -2.12 -13.13
N GLN A 60 3.00 -0.79 -13.14
CA GLN A 60 4.21 -0.01 -12.84
C GLN A 60 4.25 0.50 -11.39
N ALA A 61 3.09 0.52 -10.72
CA ALA A 61 2.97 1.02 -9.37
C ALA A 61 1.84 0.30 -8.60
N CYS A 62 2.02 0.17 -7.28
CA CYS A 62 1.02 -0.30 -6.33
C CYS A 62 0.86 0.76 -5.24
N ILE A 63 -0.37 1.25 -5.06
CA ILE A 63 -0.73 2.10 -3.92
C ILE A 63 -1.36 1.21 -2.86
N TRP A 64 -0.61 0.96 -1.79
CA TRP A 64 -1.07 0.15 -0.67
C TRP A 64 -1.81 1.01 0.35
N ALA A 65 -3.13 1.07 0.20
CA ALA A 65 -4.03 1.79 1.08
C ALA A 65 -4.90 0.87 1.96
N LEU A 66 -4.51 -0.41 2.11
CA LEU A 66 -5.20 -1.35 2.97
C LEU A 66 -4.84 -1.08 4.43
N GLY A 67 -5.86 -0.96 5.28
CA GLY A 67 -5.68 -0.74 6.71
C GLY A 67 -6.98 -0.80 7.48
N THR A 68 -6.86 -0.79 8.81
CA THR A 68 -7.98 -0.71 9.74
C THR A 68 -7.64 0.25 10.88
N SER A 69 -8.63 0.61 11.69
CA SER A 69 -8.38 1.36 12.93
C SER A 69 -7.96 0.39 14.03
N GLN A 70 -6.94 0.76 14.81
CA GLN A 70 -6.53 0.00 16.01
C GLN A 70 -7.66 -0.14 17.04
N ASN A 71 -8.68 0.73 16.98
CA ASN A 71 -9.82 0.70 17.90
C ASN A 71 -10.94 -0.24 17.42
N THR A 72 -10.84 -0.80 16.21
CA THR A 72 -11.90 -1.63 15.59
C THR A 72 -11.60 -3.12 15.66
N VAL A 73 -10.36 -3.49 15.91
CA VAL A 73 -9.89 -4.87 15.96
C VAL A 73 -8.94 -5.06 17.15
N ASN A 74 -8.65 -6.31 17.51
CA ASN A 74 -7.64 -6.60 18.52
C ASN A 74 -6.21 -6.40 17.95
N GLU A 75 -5.21 -6.45 18.83
CA GLU A 75 -3.80 -6.22 18.46
C GLU A 75 -3.30 -7.20 17.39
N THR A 76 -3.56 -8.50 17.54
CA THR A 76 -3.13 -9.53 16.57
C THR A 76 -3.70 -9.25 15.17
N GLU A 77 -4.98 -8.94 15.09
CA GLU A 77 -5.65 -8.64 13.82
C GLU A 77 -5.16 -7.29 13.24
N TYR A 78 -4.88 -6.30 14.09
CA TYR A 78 -4.29 -5.04 13.65
C TYR A 78 -2.90 -5.24 13.04
N ILE A 79 -2.06 -6.04 13.68
CA ILE A 79 -0.73 -6.41 13.18
C ILE A 79 -0.86 -7.15 11.85
N LYS A 80 -1.70 -8.18 11.80
CA LYS A 80 -1.95 -8.96 10.57
C LYS A 80 -2.35 -8.07 9.39
N ILE A 81 -3.31 -7.17 9.61
CA ILE A 81 -3.83 -6.27 8.57
C ILE A 81 -2.79 -5.23 8.14
N THR A 82 -2.08 -4.63 9.10
CA THR A 82 -1.20 -3.48 8.83
C THR A 82 0.17 -3.91 8.35
N HIS A 83 0.72 -4.98 8.92
CA HIS A 83 2.08 -5.44 8.70
C HIS A 83 2.12 -6.66 7.78
N ASP A 84 1.45 -7.74 8.16
CA ASP A 84 1.64 -9.04 7.49
C ASP A 84 1.08 -9.01 6.06
N TYR A 85 -0.11 -8.45 5.85
CA TYR A 85 -0.67 -8.28 4.51
C TYR A 85 0.20 -7.38 3.62
N THR A 86 0.77 -6.31 4.20
CA THR A 86 1.65 -5.40 3.48
C THR A 86 2.91 -6.12 3.01
N LEU A 87 3.57 -6.88 3.88
CA LEU A 87 4.78 -7.63 3.50
C LEU A 87 4.46 -8.78 2.56
N ALA A 88 3.34 -9.48 2.73
CA ALA A 88 2.93 -10.55 1.81
C ALA A 88 2.74 -10.03 0.38
N ALA A 89 2.07 -8.87 0.23
CA ALA A 89 1.91 -8.22 -1.06
C ALA A 89 3.26 -7.78 -1.64
N ALA A 90 4.06 -7.06 -0.85
CA ALA A 90 5.33 -6.52 -1.30
C ALA A 90 6.31 -7.62 -1.74
N LYS A 91 6.42 -8.71 -0.97
CA LYS A 91 7.26 -9.88 -1.31
C LYS A 91 6.75 -10.58 -2.57
N SER A 92 5.43 -10.75 -2.71
CA SER A 92 4.84 -11.38 -3.90
C SER A 92 5.07 -10.54 -5.16
N ILE A 93 4.94 -9.22 -5.07
CA ILE A 93 5.26 -8.29 -6.15
C ILE A 93 6.74 -8.37 -6.49
N ALA A 94 7.64 -8.33 -5.50
CA ALA A 94 9.07 -8.36 -5.74
C ALA A 94 9.54 -9.62 -6.49
N ASN A 95 8.87 -10.76 -6.29
CA ASN A 95 9.19 -12.01 -6.96
C ASN A 95 8.97 -11.96 -8.48
N VAL A 96 8.01 -11.16 -8.96
CA VAL A 96 7.64 -11.09 -10.38
C VAL A 96 7.96 -9.74 -11.03
N ASN A 97 7.99 -8.67 -10.23
CA ASN A 97 8.22 -7.30 -10.67
C ASN A 97 8.94 -6.48 -9.56
N PRO A 98 10.24 -6.72 -9.33
CA PRO A 98 11.01 -6.03 -8.30
C PRO A 98 11.21 -4.52 -8.55
N ALA A 99 10.92 -4.04 -9.75
CA ALA A 99 10.99 -2.63 -10.13
C ALA A 99 9.66 -1.88 -9.95
N MET A 100 8.56 -2.57 -9.57
CA MET A 100 7.29 -1.90 -9.31
C MET A 100 7.45 -0.89 -8.17
N ARG A 101 6.95 0.33 -8.40
CA ARG A 101 6.87 1.36 -7.35
C ARG A 101 5.83 0.97 -6.32
N PHE A 102 6.23 0.75 -5.08
CA PHE A 102 5.31 0.41 -4.00
C PHE A 102 5.14 1.59 -3.05
N ILE A 103 3.94 2.15 -3.02
CA ILE A 103 3.59 3.30 -2.20
C ILE A 103 2.79 2.80 -1.00
N PHE A 104 3.42 2.76 0.17
CA PHE A 104 2.79 2.41 1.43
C PHE A 104 2.13 3.63 2.06
N ILE A 105 0.80 3.58 2.23
CA ILE A 105 0.08 4.63 2.95
C ILE A 105 0.21 4.40 4.46
N SER A 106 1.11 5.16 5.07
CA SER A 106 1.35 5.14 6.51
C SER A 106 0.33 5.99 7.26
N GLY A 107 0.76 6.79 8.24
CA GLY A 107 -0.10 7.67 9.02
C GLY A 107 0.71 8.57 9.94
N MET A 108 0.21 9.78 10.17
CA MET A 108 0.80 10.70 11.14
C MET A 108 0.95 10.02 12.51
N GLY A 109 2.18 9.99 13.02
CA GLY A 109 2.51 9.33 14.28
C GLY A 109 2.98 7.88 14.16
N ALA A 110 3.19 7.37 12.93
CA ALA A 110 4.09 6.24 12.72
C ALA A 110 5.47 6.57 13.28
N ASP A 111 6.03 5.63 14.06
CA ASP A 111 7.29 5.81 14.75
C ASP A 111 8.32 4.80 14.23
N PRO A 112 9.29 5.22 13.41
CA PRO A 112 10.31 4.33 12.85
C PRO A 112 11.26 3.76 13.91
N MET A 113 11.27 4.32 15.13
CA MET A 113 11.99 3.72 16.27
C MET A 113 11.17 2.63 16.96
N GLU A 114 9.90 2.43 16.58
CA GLU A 114 8.99 1.42 17.11
C GLU A 114 8.68 1.58 18.61
N GLN A 115 8.87 2.79 19.16
CA GLN A 115 8.77 3.10 20.59
C GLN A 115 7.50 3.89 20.96
N SER A 116 6.66 4.24 19.98
CA SER A 116 5.41 4.95 20.20
C SER A 116 4.59 4.30 21.31
N ARG A 117 3.98 5.11 22.17
CA ARG A 117 3.03 4.61 23.17
C ARG A 117 1.78 3.99 22.54
N PHE A 118 1.47 4.36 21.30
CA PHE A 118 0.31 3.85 20.58
C PHE A 118 0.68 2.67 19.68
N LEU A 119 -0.14 1.61 19.72
CA LEU A 119 0.05 0.42 18.89
C LEU A 119 0.18 0.78 17.40
N PHE A 120 -0.72 1.63 16.88
CA PHE A 120 -0.68 2.00 15.47
C PHE A 120 0.66 2.61 15.05
N GLY A 121 1.26 3.45 15.92
CA GLY A 121 2.51 4.14 15.64
C GLY A 121 3.67 3.16 15.56
N ARG A 122 3.76 2.22 16.52
CA ARG A 122 4.79 1.18 16.54
C ARG A 122 4.68 0.28 15.31
N ILE A 123 3.49 -0.23 15.02
CA ILE A 123 3.30 -1.21 13.95
C ILE A 123 3.44 -0.58 12.56
N LYS A 124 2.97 0.66 12.34
CA LYS A 124 3.22 1.35 11.07
C LYS A 124 4.70 1.64 10.85
N GLY A 125 5.42 2.12 11.87
CA GLY A 125 6.87 2.31 11.77
C GLY A 125 7.65 1.01 11.55
N LYS A 126 7.26 -0.08 12.24
CA LYS A 126 7.78 -1.42 11.97
C LYS A 126 7.54 -1.86 10.53
N THR A 127 6.33 -1.62 10.00
CA THR A 127 5.96 -1.97 8.63
C THR A 127 6.81 -1.20 7.61
N GLU A 128 7.04 0.10 7.83
CA GLU A 128 7.94 0.91 7.00
C GLU A 128 9.36 0.35 7.00
N ASN A 129 9.89 0.00 8.17
CA ASN A 129 11.21 -0.59 8.32
C ASN A 129 11.34 -1.92 7.58
N ASP A 130 10.39 -2.82 7.77
CA ASP A 130 10.46 -4.17 7.24
C ASP A 130 10.14 -4.23 5.75
N LEU A 131 9.33 -3.29 5.22
CA LEU A 131 9.18 -3.10 3.78
C LEU A 131 10.55 -2.88 3.12
N VAL A 132 11.36 -1.97 3.66
CA VAL A 132 12.70 -1.67 3.11
C VAL A 132 13.66 -2.85 3.26
N LYS A 133 13.59 -3.57 4.39
CA LYS A 133 14.55 -4.63 4.70
C LYS A 133 14.21 -5.97 4.05
N GLU A 134 12.93 -6.30 3.92
CA GLU A 134 12.48 -7.67 3.65
C GLU A 134 11.67 -7.83 2.37
N SER A 135 11.14 -6.77 1.77
CA SER A 135 10.24 -6.93 0.61
C SER A 135 10.95 -7.44 -0.65
N GLY A 136 12.21 -7.05 -0.86
CA GLY A 136 12.93 -7.28 -2.12
C GLY A 136 12.59 -6.29 -3.25
N LEU A 137 11.72 -5.31 -2.98
CA LEU A 137 11.40 -4.24 -3.92
C LEU A 137 12.53 -3.21 -4.00
N LYS A 138 12.72 -2.62 -5.18
CA LYS A 138 13.74 -1.60 -5.42
C LYS A 138 13.24 -0.18 -5.18
N GLU A 139 11.93 0.04 -5.34
CA GLU A 139 11.32 1.37 -5.26
C GLU A 139 10.16 1.36 -4.25
N ILE A 140 10.43 1.84 -3.03
CA ILE A 140 9.47 1.91 -1.93
C ILE A 140 9.31 3.36 -1.51
N TYR A 141 8.06 3.80 -1.40
CA TYR A 141 7.68 5.13 -0.96
C TYR A 141 6.72 5.00 0.22
N THR A 142 6.88 5.86 1.23
CA THR A 142 5.93 5.95 2.34
C THR A 142 5.27 7.29 2.31
N GLU A 143 3.94 7.28 2.31
CA GLU A 143 3.15 8.49 2.18
C GLU A 143 2.13 8.60 3.30
N ILE A 144 1.93 9.82 3.79
CA ILE A 144 0.92 10.15 4.77
C ILE A 144 -0.22 10.83 4.02
N LEU A 145 -1.43 10.26 4.10
CA LEU A 145 -2.61 10.89 3.54
C LEU A 145 -3.12 12.00 4.47
N ASP A 146 -2.64 13.22 4.24
CA ASP A 146 -3.20 14.45 4.82
C ASP A 146 -3.97 15.23 3.74
N ASN A 147 -5.28 15.42 3.94
CA ASN A 147 -6.14 16.25 3.07
C ASN A 147 -5.96 16.01 1.55
N CYS A 148 -5.85 14.74 1.12
CA CYS A 148 -5.65 14.35 -0.29
C CYS A 148 -4.33 14.83 -0.93
N THR A 149 -3.37 15.30 -0.14
CA THR A 149 -2.01 15.57 -0.63
C THR A 149 -1.11 14.43 -0.21
N ILE A 150 -0.43 13.82 -1.18
CA ILE A 150 0.72 12.95 -0.93
C ILE A 150 1.85 13.88 -0.48
N THR A 151 2.04 14.02 0.82
CA THR A 151 3.18 14.78 1.34
C THR A 151 4.34 13.82 1.48
N ASN A 152 5.31 13.93 0.56
CA ASN A 152 6.61 13.26 0.67
C ASN A 152 7.16 13.50 2.08
N SER A 153 7.00 12.52 2.97
CA SER A 153 7.76 12.48 4.20
C SER A 153 9.09 11.86 3.82
N PRO A 154 10.24 12.50 4.10
CA PRO A 154 11.52 11.92 3.78
C PRO A 154 11.69 10.65 4.61
N VAL A 155 11.34 9.50 4.04
CA VAL A 155 11.90 8.23 4.48
C VAL A 155 13.37 8.37 4.22
N ASN A 156 14.12 8.56 5.30
CA ASN A 156 15.58 8.56 5.40
C ASN A 156 16.31 8.54 4.06
N ASN A 157 17.03 9.64 3.76
CA ASN A 157 18.06 9.76 2.73
C ASN A 157 18.90 8.48 2.54
N PHE A 158 18.37 7.48 1.83
CA PHE A 158 19.16 6.43 1.23
C PHE A 158 19.67 7.04 -0.07
N LYS A 159 20.83 7.67 0.04
CA LYS A 159 21.67 7.97 -1.10
C LYS A 159 22.00 6.63 -1.78
N ILE A 160 21.20 6.23 -2.75
CA ILE A 160 21.70 5.37 -3.82
C ILE A 160 22.64 6.28 -4.62
N LYS A 161 23.94 6.13 -4.35
CA LYS A 161 24.97 6.76 -5.17
C LYS A 161 24.79 6.25 -6.60
N ASN A 162 24.54 7.19 -7.51
CA ASN A 162 24.71 7.00 -8.94
C ASN A 162 26.10 6.41 -9.23
N LYS A 163 26.13 5.23 -9.86
CA LYS A 163 26.97 4.92 -11.04
C LYS A 163 26.54 3.60 -11.65
#